data_AF-A0A7M3ZVZ8-F1
#
_entry.id   AF-A0A7M3ZVZ8-F1
#
_cell.length_a   1.000
_cell.length_b   1.000
_cell.length_c   1.000
_cell.angle_alpha   90.00
_cell.angle_beta   90.00
_cell.angle_gamma   90.00
#
_symmetry.space_group_name_H-M   'P 1'
#
loop_
_entity.id
_entity.type
_entity.pdbx_description
1 polymer ?
#
loop_
_entity_poly.entity_id
_entity_poly.type
_entity_poly.pdbx_seq_one_letter_code
_entity_poly.pdbx_strand_id
1 'polypeptide(L)'
;DLLEETGLKVSQCRVRALPFHSEVEDFIRRHEVSIVLEINRDGQLYGILRRELPNDLVTKVHSVAYSDGMPPRARIYAERIQATLKEMSQ
;
A
#
# COMPACT_ATOMS: atom_id res chain seq x y z
N ASP A 1 7.63 -3.57 -14.58
CA ASP A 1 8.96 -2.97 -14.83
C ASP A 1 9.64 -2.38 -13.60
N LEU A 2 9.46 -1.12 -13.20
CA LEU A 2 10.35 -0.48 -12.20
C LEU A 2 10.47 -1.18 -10.82
N LEU A 3 9.40 -1.83 -10.36
CA LEU A 3 9.41 -2.64 -9.13
C LEU A 3 9.74 -4.12 -9.40
N GLU A 4 9.45 -4.63 -10.59
CA GLU A 4 9.77 -6.03 -10.96
C GLU A 4 11.27 -6.21 -11.21
N GLU A 5 11.97 -5.16 -11.64
CA GLU A 5 13.44 -5.11 -11.73
C GLU A 5 14.13 -5.33 -10.38
N THR A 6 13.41 -5.19 -9.27
CA THR A 6 13.93 -5.48 -7.92
C THR A 6 13.92 -6.98 -7.58
N GLY A 7 13.34 -7.83 -8.44
CA GLY A 7 13.15 -9.26 -8.19
C GLY A 7 11.95 -9.59 -7.29
N LEU A 8 11.21 -8.58 -6.83
CA LEU A 8 10.00 -8.75 -6.03
C LEU A 8 8.81 -9.14 -6.90
N LYS A 9 8.04 -10.14 -6.47
CA LYS A 9 6.75 -10.46 -7.08
C LYS A 9 5.70 -9.50 -6.53
N VAL A 10 5.16 -8.65 -7.40
CA VAL A 10 4.19 -7.63 -7.02
C VAL A 10 2.82 -8.00 -7.58
N SER A 11 1.78 -7.87 -6.74
CA SER A 11 0.38 -7.90 -7.18
C SER A 11 -0.28 -6.57 -6.84
N GLN A 12 -1.36 -6.23 -7.55
CA GLN A 12 -2.09 -4.98 -7.33
C GLN A 12 -3.55 -5.27 -6.96
N CYS A 13 -4.06 -4.52 -5.99
CA CYS A 13 -5.47 -4.43 -5.66
C CYS A 13 -5.92 -2.96 -5.75
N ARG A 14 -7.08 -2.70 -6.35
CA ARG A 14 -7.66 -1.36 -6.42
C ARG A 14 -8.99 -1.33 -5.67
N VAL A 15 -9.02 -0.63 -4.54
CA VAL A 15 -10.25 -0.35 -3.79
C VAL A 15 -11.07 0.68 -4.56
N ARG A 16 -12.35 0.38 -4.83
CA ARG A 16 -13.24 1.25 -5.61
C ARG A 16 -14.32 1.95 -4.78
N ALA A 17 -14.68 1.39 -3.64
CA ALA A 17 -15.73 1.89 -2.78
C ALA A 17 -15.48 1.51 -1.32
N LEU A 18 -16.13 2.24 -0.41
CA LEU A 18 -16.23 1.91 1.00
C LEU A 18 -17.70 1.62 1.34
N PRO A 19 -17.99 0.68 2.28
CA PRO A 19 -17.04 -0.23 2.92
C PRO A 19 -16.35 -1.16 1.91
N PHE A 20 -15.10 -1.53 2.18
CA PHE A 20 -14.34 -2.34 1.22
C PHE A 20 -14.85 -3.79 1.20
N HIS A 21 -14.81 -4.42 0.02
CA HIS A 21 -15.22 -5.81 -0.16
C HIS A 21 -14.23 -6.77 0.52
N SER A 22 -14.69 -7.97 0.91
CA SER A 22 -13.86 -9.00 1.56
C SER A 22 -12.61 -9.38 0.75
N GLU A 23 -12.67 -9.22 -0.57
CA GLU A 23 -11.53 -9.40 -1.48
C GLU A 23 -10.31 -8.57 -1.13
N VAL A 24 -10.48 -7.39 -0.50
CA VAL A 24 -9.37 -6.56 -0.04
C VAL A 24 -8.67 -7.22 1.15
N GLU A 25 -9.44 -7.80 2.07
CA GLU A 25 -8.90 -8.58 3.18
C GLU A 25 -8.17 -9.83 2.67
N ASP A 26 -8.82 -10.59 1.78
CA ASP A 26 -8.24 -11.79 1.18
C ASP A 26 -6.96 -11.48 0.41
N PHE A 27 -6.93 -10.33 -0.28
CA PHE A 27 -5.73 -9.83 -0.92
C PHE A 27 -4.63 -9.62 0.12
N ILE A 28 -4.87 -8.84 1.18
CA ILE A 28 -3.87 -8.57 2.22
C ILE A 28 -3.37 -9.87 2.88
N ARG A 29 -4.28 -10.80 3.18
CA ARG A 29 -3.96 -12.07 3.86
C ARG A 29 -2.96 -12.92 3.07
N ARG A 30 -3.10 -12.97 1.73
CA ARG A 30 -2.23 -13.75 0.82
C ARG A 30 -0.86 -13.13 0.59
N HIS A 31 -0.64 -11.88 1.00
CA HIS A 31 0.65 -11.21 0.83
C HIS A 31 1.39 -11.14 2.17
N GLU A 32 2.72 -11.19 2.10
CA GLU A 32 3.59 -10.97 3.26
C GLU A 32 3.50 -9.51 3.70
N VAL A 33 3.53 -8.60 2.72
CA VAL A 33 3.49 -7.15 2.89
C VAL A 33 2.50 -6.55 1.91
N SER A 34 1.66 -5.62 2.38
CA SER A 34 0.73 -4.84 1.57
C SER A 34 1.00 -3.34 1.74
N ILE A 35 1.33 -2.66 0.65
CA ILE A 35 1.52 -1.21 0.63
C ILE A 35 0.24 -0.53 0.16
N VAL A 36 -0.31 0.38 0.98
CA VAL A 36 -1.39 1.28 0.61
C VAL A 36 -0.79 2.51 -0.03
N LEU A 37 -0.84 2.55 -1.36
CA LEU A 37 -0.42 3.70 -2.15
C LEU A 37 -1.59 4.66 -2.33
N GLU A 38 -1.46 5.89 -1.84
CA GLU A 38 -2.52 6.90 -1.92
C GLU A 38 -2.01 8.31 -2.22
N ILE A 39 -2.78 9.03 -3.04
CA ILE A 39 -2.46 10.41 -3.46
C ILE A 39 -3.16 11.39 -2.53
N ASN A 40 -2.80 11.35 -1.26
CA ASN A 40 -3.18 12.35 -0.28
C ASN A 40 -2.08 12.49 0.77
N ARG A 41 -2.22 13.50 1.63
CA ARG A 41 -1.22 13.80 2.67
C ARG A 41 -1.40 12.93 3.91
N ASP A 42 -2.63 12.60 4.26
CA ASP A 42 -2.97 12.12 5.61
C ASP A 42 -3.03 10.59 5.72
N GLY A 43 -2.91 9.85 4.62
CA GLY A 43 -3.03 8.40 4.65
C GLY A 43 -4.45 7.95 5.01
N GLN A 44 -5.46 8.61 4.44
CA GLN A 44 -6.87 8.41 4.81
C GLN A 44 -7.32 6.96 4.58
N LEU A 45 -6.96 6.35 3.44
CA LEU A 45 -7.35 4.97 3.16
C LEU A 45 -6.64 4.00 4.10
N TYR A 46 -5.34 4.21 4.33
CA TYR A 46 -4.58 3.44 5.31
C TYR A 46 -5.19 3.54 6.72
N GLY A 47 -5.61 4.74 7.14
CA GLY A 47 -6.25 4.97 8.43
C GLY A 47 -7.59 4.23 8.57
N ILE A 48 -8.38 4.15 7.50
CA ILE A 48 -9.63 3.38 7.46
C ILE A 48 -9.32 1.88 7.53
N LEU A 49 -8.39 1.38 6.70
CA LEU A 49 -7.99 -0.03 6.70
C LEU A 49 -7.52 -0.48 8.09
N ARG A 50 -6.70 0.31 8.78
CA ARG A 50 -6.23 -0.06 10.13
C ARG A 50 -7.31 -0.16 11.18
N ARG A 51 -8.44 0.53 11.02
CA ARG A 51 -9.57 0.47 11.97
C ARG A 51 -10.49 -0.71 11.68
N GLU A 52 -10.66 -1.04 10.41
CA GLU A 52 -11.64 -2.01 9.94
C GLU A 52 -11.05 -3.41 9.72
N LEU A 53 -9.74 -3.53 9.50
CA LEU A 53 -9.08 -4.83 9.30
C LEU A 53 -9.00 -5.64 10.61
N PRO A 54 -9.09 -6.97 10.52
CA PRO A 54 -8.73 -7.86 11.63
C PRO A 54 -7.32 -7.57 12.17
N ASN A 55 -7.15 -7.68 13.49
CA ASN A 55 -5.91 -7.36 14.19
C ASN A 55 -4.68 -8.11 13.64
N ASP A 56 -4.85 -9.35 13.17
CA ASP A 56 -3.78 -10.18 12.59
C ASP A 56 -3.27 -9.66 11.24
N LEU A 57 -4.03 -8.80 10.57
CA LEU A 57 -3.67 -8.22 9.27
C LEU A 57 -3.13 -6.80 9.37
N VAL A 58 -3.41 -6.07 10.46
CA VAL A 58 -3.00 -4.67 10.64
C VAL A 58 -1.47 -4.50 10.50
N THR A 59 -0.69 -5.46 10.99
CA THR A 59 0.79 -5.43 10.93
C THR A 59 1.36 -5.68 9.54
N LYS A 60 0.56 -6.19 8.59
CA LYS A 60 0.97 -6.44 7.21
C LYS A 60 0.78 -5.23 6.29
N VAL A 61 0.11 -4.19 6.77
CA VAL A 61 -0.30 -3.05 5.95
C VAL A 61 0.55 -1.83 6.28
N HIS A 62 1.11 -1.20 5.26
CA HIS A 62 1.99 -0.04 5.38
C HIS A 62 1.53 1.08 4.44
N SER A 63 1.80 2.33 4.79
CA SER A 63 1.32 3.48 4.02
C SER A 63 2.42 4.10 3.16
N VAL A 64 2.10 4.37 1.91
CA VAL A 64 2.80 5.32 1.06
C VAL A 64 1.80 6.39 0.65
N ALA A 65 1.58 7.34 1.55
CA ALA A 65 0.79 8.54 1.30
C ALA A 65 1.69 9.65 0.75
N TYR A 66 1.41 10.11 -0.47
CA TYR A 66 2.17 11.21 -1.08
C TYR A 66 1.31 12.08 -1.96
N SER A 67 1.36 13.38 -1.70
CA SER A 67 0.81 14.43 -2.56
C SER A 67 1.71 15.66 -2.49
N ASP A 68 2.15 16.15 -3.65
CA ASP A 68 2.91 17.40 -3.82
C ASP A 68 2.14 18.43 -4.66
N GLY A 69 0.85 18.19 -4.88
CA GLY A 69 0.00 19.02 -5.74
C GLY A 69 0.25 18.83 -7.24
N MET A 70 1.18 17.97 -7.64
CA MET A 70 1.47 17.66 -9.05
C MET A 70 0.86 16.31 -9.45
N PRO A 71 0.66 16.08 -10.75
CA PRO A 71 0.22 14.78 -11.24
C PRO A 71 1.15 13.63 -10.79
N PRO A 72 0.59 12.44 -10.55
CA PRO A 72 1.33 11.27 -10.10
C PRO A 72 2.51 10.92 -11.04
N ARG A 73 3.73 10.87 -10.49
CA ARG A 73 4.95 10.44 -11.20
C ARG A 73 5.37 9.05 -10.75
N ALA A 74 5.30 8.06 -11.65
CA ALA A 74 5.57 6.65 -11.36
C ALA A 74 6.90 6.42 -10.61
N ARG A 75 7.98 7.11 -11.02
CA ARG A 75 9.30 7.02 -10.37
C ARG A 75 9.27 7.37 -8.88
N ILE A 76 8.57 8.44 -8.51
CA ILE A 76 8.52 8.89 -7.10
C ILE A 76 7.80 7.86 -6.24
N TYR A 77 6.71 7.28 -6.73
CA TYR A 77 6.01 6.25 -5.98
C TYR A 77 6.84 4.98 -5.83
N ALA A 78 7.52 4.55 -6.89
CA ALA A 78 8.40 3.40 -6.81
C ALA A 78 9.55 3.63 -5.81
N GLU A 79 10.19 4.81 -5.82
CA GLU A 79 11.22 5.17 -4.85
C GLU A 79 10.69 5.15 -3.41
N ARG A 80 9.50 5.70 -3.18
CA ARG A 80 8.87 5.70 -1.86
C ARG A 80 8.48 4.30 -1.39
N ILE A 81 7.91 3.48 -2.28
CA ILE A 81 7.59 2.08 -1.99
C ILE A 81 8.87 1.34 -1.60
N GLN A 82 9.96 1.49 -2.33
CA GLN A 82 11.25 0.87 -1.99
C GLN A 82 11.81 1.38 -0.66
N ALA A 83 11.69 2.66 -0.36
CA ALA A 83 12.11 3.23 0.93
C ALA A 83 11.34 2.59 2.08
N THR A 84 10.01 2.52 1.99
CA THR A 84 9.16 1.87 3.00
C THR A 84 9.51 0.38 3.16
N LEU A 85 9.70 -0.36 2.08
CA LEU A 85 10.09 -1.78 2.15
C LEU A 85 11.45 -1.99 2.83
N LYS A 86 12.41 -1.08 2.59
CA LYS A 86 13.73 -1.10 3.26
C LYS A 86 13.59 -0.82 4.76
N GLU A 87 12.81 0.18 5.14
CA GLU A 87 12.55 0.55 6.54
C GLU A 87 11.92 -0.61 7.33
N MET A 88 11.08 -1.42 6.69
CA MET A 88 10.46 -2.60 7.32
C MET A 88 11.42 -3.79 7.50
N SER A 89 12.50 -3.84 6.71
CA SER A 89 13.47 -4.94 6.73
C SER A 89 14.63 -4.68 7.71
N GLN A 90 14.64 -3.51 8.36
CA GLN A 90 15.60 -3.10 9.38
C GLN A 90 15.03 -3.30 10.78
#